data_AF-K1S4I1-F1
#
_entry.id   AF-K1S4I1-F1
#
_cell.length_a   1.000
_cell.length_b   1.000
_cell.length_c   1.000
_cell.angle_alpha   90.00
_cell.angle_beta   90.00
_cell.angle_gamma   90.00
#
_symmetry.space_group_name_H-M   'P 1'
#
loop_
_entity.id
_entity.type
_entity.pdbx_description
1 polymer ?
#
loop_
_entity_poly.entity_id
_entity_poly.type
_entity_poly.pdbx_seq_one_letter_code
_entity_poly.pdbx_strand_id
1 'polypeptide(L)'
;MGKSTLLLQICGCLAQDKTVLYISGEESERQIKLRADRLGVASDGLYISACTDCDTIIEGVRENKPDVVIIDSIQTMQLSELQSVPGSLVQVRECTSAFMQMAKSLEVAVFLVGHVNKDGGIAGPKVLEHIVDTVLYFEGDKQLSYRILRAAKNRFGSTNEIGVFEMQDKGLEQVENPSAMLLLGRPAGVSGITVL
;
A
#
# COMPACT_ATOMS: atom_id res chain seq x y z
N MET A 1 -5.90 -6.05 7.68
CA MET A 1 -5.93 -6.05 6.20
C MET A 1 -4.58 -6.40 5.58
N GLY A 2 -3.43 -5.97 6.11
CA GLY A 2 -2.12 -6.43 5.63
C GLY A 2 -1.47 -5.58 4.53
N LYS A 3 -1.95 -4.34 4.30
CA LYS A 3 -1.36 -3.41 3.31
C LYS A 3 0.11 -3.11 3.60
N SER A 4 0.42 -2.71 4.83
CA SER A 4 1.79 -2.44 5.26
C SER A 4 2.67 -3.70 5.21
N THR A 5 2.10 -4.90 5.39
CA THR A 5 2.82 -6.18 5.20
C THR A 5 3.19 -6.38 3.73
N LEU A 6 2.21 -6.21 2.82
CA LEU A 6 2.44 -6.31 1.38
C LEU A 6 3.51 -5.31 0.92
N LEU A 7 3.43 -4.07 1.38
CA LEU A 7 4.36 -3.01 0.99
C LEU A 7 5.78 -3.26 1.51
N LEU A 8 5.94 -3.73 2.75
CA LEU A 8 7.26 -4.12 3.25
C LEU A 8 7.85 -5.28 2.43
N GLN A 9 7.06 -6.28 2.05
CA GLN A 9 7.54 -7.36 1.18
C GLN A 9 7.93 -6.83 -0.21
N ILE A 10 7.14 -5.92 -0.78
CA ILE A 10 7.47 -5.24 -2.05
C ILE A 10 8.77 -4.43 -1.90
N CYS A 11 8.98 -3.73 -0.79
CA CYS A 11 10.24 -3.03 -0.51
C CYS A 11 11.41 -4.00 -0.51
N GLY A 12 11.27 -5.17 0.11
CA GLY A 12 12.33 -6.18 0.12
C GLY A 12 12.74 -6.65 -1.27
N CYS A 13 11.79 -6.75 -2.20
CA CYS A 13 12.07 -7.08 -3.60
C CYS A 13 12.73 -5.90 -4.33
N LEU A 14 12.16 -4.70 -4.23
CA LEU A 14 12.65 -3.51 -4.93
C LEU A 14 14.02 -3.06 -4.42
N ALA A 15 14.26 -3.17 -3.11
CA ALA A 15 15.49 -2.73 -2.50
C ALA A 15 16.71 -3.59 -2.89
N GLN A 16 16.54 -4.65 -3.68
CA GLN A 16 17.67 -5.45 -4.19
C GLN A 16 18.50 -4.68 -5.23
N ASP A 17 17.85 -3.84 -6.03
CA ASP A 17 18.48 -3.07 -7.12
C ASP A 17 18.05 -1.59 -7.16
N LYS A 18 17.13 -1.18 -6.28
CA LYS A 18 16.62 0.19 -6.16
C LYS A 18 16.83 0.76 -4.77
N THR A 19 16.90 2.08 -4.71
CA THR A 19 16.85 2.82 -3.44
C THR A 19 15.40 3.10 -3.08
N VAL A 20 14.93 2.53 -1.97
CA VAL A 20 13.55 2.64 -1.49
C VAL A 20 13.51 3.44 -0.19
N LEU A 21 12.68 4.49 -0.15
CA LEU A 21 12.40 5.26 1.05
C LEU A 21 11.00 4.94 1.57
N TYR A 22 10.92 4.23 2.68
CA TYR A 22 9.69 3.92 3.39
C TYR A 22 9.43 4.95 4.49
N ILE A 23 8.33 5.67 4.39
CA ILE A 23 7.96 6.73 5.33
C ILE A 23 6.68 6.31 6.02
N SER A 24 6.71 6.31 7.35
CA SER A 24 5.51 6.10 8.14
C SER A 24 5.18 7.30 9.01
N GLY A 25 3.91 7.65 9.08
CA GLY A 25 3.39 8.56 10.10
C GLY A 25 2.67 7.85 11.25
N GLU A 26 2.51 6.51 11.18
CA GLU A 26 1.80 5.72 12.19
C GLU A 26 2.76 4.93 13.10
N GLU A 27 3.82 4.37 12.54
CA GLU A 27 4.76 3.50 13.24
C GLU A 27 6.14 4.15 13.37
N SER A 28 6.81 3.87 14.49
CA SER A 28 8.22 4.25 14.64
C SER A 28 9.15 3.38 13.79
N GLU A 29 10.32 3.91 13.43
CA GLU A 29 11.35 3.18 12.69
C GLU A 29 11.69 1.81 13.30
N ARG A 30 11.75 1.75 14.64
CA ARG A 30 12.01 0.50 15.37
C ARG A 30 10.89 -0.54 15.16
N GLN A 31 9.63 -0.12 15.17
CA GLN A 31 8.50 -1.03 14.96
C GLN A 31 8.49 -1.57 13.52
N ILE A 32 8.78 -0.70 12.54
CA ILE A 32 8.88 -1.09 11.13
C ILE A 32 10.03 -2.08 10.94
N LYS A 33 11.21 -1.81 11.52
CA LYS A 33 12.36 -2.70 11.46
C LYS A 33 12.05 -4.10 12.00
N LEU A 34 11.44 -4.19 13.18
CA LEU A 34 11.05 -5.49 13.77
C LEU A 34 10.09 -6.28 12.85
N ARG A 35 9.20 -5.58 12.15
CA ARG A 35 8.30 -6.20 11.18
C ARG A 35 9.03 -6.64 9.91
N ALA A 36 9.93 -5.81 9.39
CA ALA A 36 10.77 -6.13 8.25
C ALA A 36 11.62 -7.37 8.53
N ASP A 37 12.29 -7.43 9.68
CA ASP A 37 13.08 -8.58 10.14
C ASP A 37 12.23 -9.87 10.17
N ARG A 38 11.02 -9.79 10.73
CA ARG A 38 10.09 -10.94 10.78
C ARG A 38 9.67 -11.42 9.39
N LEU A 39 9.50 -10.49 8.44
CA LEU A 39 9.13 -10.79 7.06
C LEU A 39 10.33 -11.22 6.20
N GLY A 40 11.55 -11.27 6.78
CA GLY A 40 12.77 -11.57 6.05
C GLY A 40 13.18 -10.44 5.08
N VAL A 41 12.70 -9.22 5.32
CA VAL A 41 13.01 -8.04 4.52
C VAL A 41 14.21 -7.36 5.14
N ALA A 42 15.39 -7.63 4.59
CA ALA A 42 16.62 -6.94 4.91
C ALA A 42 17.32 -6.56 3.60
N SER A 43 17.53 -5.26 3.39
CA SER A 43 18.30 -4.76 2.26
C SER A 43 18.99 -3.45 2.63
N ASP A 44 20.21 -3.28 2.12
CA ASP A 44 20.97 -2.03 2.21
C ASP A 44 20.32 -0.89 1.39
N GLY A 45 19.46 -1.23 0.43
CA GLY A 45 18.70 -0.26 -0.37
C GLY A 45 17.40 0.24 0.27
N LEU A 46 17.03 -0.25 1.46
CA LEU A 46 15.79 0.14 2.15
C LEU A 46 16.07 1.13 3.29
N TYR A 47 15.62 2.36 3.09
CA TYR A 47 15.66 3.43 4.08
C TYR A 47 14.29 3.59 4.72
N ILE A 48 14.25 3.76 6.04
CA ILE A 48 13.02 3.91 6.81
C ILE A 48 13.08 5.23 7.57
N SER A 49 11.99 6.00 7.54
CA SER A 49 11.85 7.23 8.31
C SER A 49 10.46 7.34 8.91
N ALA A 50 10.38 7.83 10.15
CA ALA A 50 9.12 8.23 10.76
C ALA A 50 8.92 9.74 10.59
N CYS A 51 8.02 10.14 9.70
CA CYS A 51 7.77 11.54 9.40
C CYS A 51 6.31 11.75 8.97
N THR A 52 5.75 12.90 9.33
CA THR A 52 4.38 13.30 8.97
C THR A 52 4.33 14.58 8.13
N ASP A 53 5.40 15.36 8.09
CA ASP A 53 5.42 16.66 7.42
C ASP A 53 5.79 16.48 5.93
N CYS A 54 4.87 16.84 5.05
CA CYS A 54 5.03 16.65 3.61
C CYS A 54 6.21 17.42 3.04
N ASP A 55 6.44 18.66 3.50
CA ASP A 55 7.51 19.52 2.99
C ASP A 55 8.88 18.91 3.30
N THR A 56 9.08 18.48 4.55
CA THR A 56 10.28 17.77 5.00
C THR A 56 10.53 16.51 4.17
N ILE A 57 9.48 15.72 3.90
CA ILE A 57 9.58 14.51 3.08
C ILE A 57 10.00 14.85 1.65
N ILE A 58 9.36 15.84 1.04
CA ILE A 58 9.63 16.25 -0.35
C ILE A 58 11.07 16.75 -0.50
N GLU A 59 11.56 17.53 0.47
CA GLU A 59 12.95 17.97 0.52
C GLU A 59 13.91 16.79 0.65
N GLY A 60 13.63 15.86 1.57
CA GLY A 60 14.42 14.64 1.73
C GLY A 60 14.49 13.81 0.45
N VAL A 61 13.39 13.67 -0.28
CA VAL A 61 13.37 12.97 -1.58
C VAL A 61 14.17 13.73 -2.64
N ARG A 62 14.10 15.06 -2.66
CA ARG A 62 14.86 15.89 -3.61
C ARG A 62 16.37 15.76 -3.40
N GLU A 63 16.81 15.71 -2.14
CA GLU A 63 18.23 15.60 -1.79
C GLU A 63 18.78 14.20 -2.05
N ASN A 64 18.05 13.17 -1.64
CA ASN A 64 18.54 11.79 -1.64
C ASN A 64 18.20 11.02 -2.91
N LYS A 65 17.24 11.51 -3.72
CA LYS A 65 16.81 10.94 -5.00
C LYS A 65 16.58 9.42 -4.99
N PRO A 66 15.75 8.90 -4.05
CA PRO A 66 15.38 7.48 -4.08
C PRO A 66 14.63 7.14 -5.37
N ASP A 67 14.76 5.90 -5.84
CA ASP A 67 13.99 5.40 -7.00
C ASP A 67 12.50 5.25 -6.65
N VAL A 68 12.20 4.88 -5.40
CA VAL A 68 10.85 4.56 -4.92
C VAL A 68 10.59 5.18 -3.55
N VAL A 69 9.42 5.77 -3.35
CA VAL A 69 8.97 6.32 -2.07
C VAL A 69 7.65 5.66 -1.68
N ILE A 70 7.53 5.23 -0.42
CA ILE A 70 6.29 4.68 0.15
C ILE A 70 5.83 5.58 1.30
N ILE A 71 4.56 5.98 1.29
CA ILE A 71 3.92 6.79 2.33
C ILE A 71 2.83 5.97 3.03
N ASP A 72 3.11 5.51 4.25
CA ASP A 72 2.22 4.69 5.08
C ASP A 72 1.84 5.40 6.41
N SER A 73 0.78 6.20 6.47
CA SER A 73 -0.31 6.36 5.50
C SER A 73 -0.58 7.83 5.17
N ILE A 74 -1.25 8.08 4.05
CA ILE A 74 -1.56 9.45 3.61
C ILE A 74 -2.43 10.21 4.61
N GLN A 75 -3.22 9.51 5.43
CA GLN A 75 -4.03 10.11 6.49
C GLN A 75 -3.20 10.80 7.58
N THR A 76 -1.97 10.33 7.80
CA THR A 76 -1.07 10.90 8.81
C THR A 76 -0.25 12.08 8.33
N MET A 77 -0.28 12.35 7.02
CA MET A 77 0.52 13.40 6.41
C MET A 77 -0.13 14.77 6.61
N GLN A 78 0.71 15.79 6.76
CA GLN A 78 0.29 17.16 6.96
C GLN A 78 1.12 18.14 6.12
N LEU A 79 0.44 19.15 5.58
CA LEU A 79 1.02 20.37 5.05
C LEU A 79 0.77 21.50 6.05
N SER A 80 1.85 22.13 6.49
CA SER A 80 1.83 23.15 7.55
C SER A 80 1.12 24.45 7.12
N GLU A 81 1.06 24.74 5.82
CA GLU A 81 0.36 25.90 5.26
C GLU A 81 -1.17 25.81 5.32
N LEU A 82 -1.71 24.60 5.52
CA LEU A 82 -3.15 24.36 5.56
C LEU A 82 -3.68 24.47 6.99
N GLN A 83 -4.64 25.35 7.21
CA GLN A 83 -5.39 25.46 8.48
C GLN A 83 -6.43 24.33 8.61
N SER A 84 -6.00 23.08 8.58
CA SER A 84 -6.86 21.92 8.72
C SER A 84 -6.14 20.77 9.44
N VAL A 85 -6.90 19.96 10.18
CA VAL A 85 -6.37 18.88 11.01
C VAL A 85 -5.84 17.74 10.11
N PRO A 86 -4.70 17.10 10.45
CA PRO A 86 -4.23 15.88 9.79
C PRO A 86 -5.33 14.83 9.66
N GLY A 87 -5.37 14.14 8.53
CA GLY A 87 -6.41 13.16 8.21
C GLY A 87 -7.74 13.76 7.73
N SER A 88 -7.91 15.08 7.76
CA SER A 88 -9.04 15.73 7.09
C SER A 88 -8.97 15.52 5.57
N LEU A 89 -10.13 15.58 4.90
CA LEU A 89 -10.21 15.43 3.45
C LEU A 89 -9.32 16.45 2.72
N VAL A 90 -9.25 17.68 3.23
CA VAL A 90 -8.44 18.75 2.66
C VAL A 90 -6.95 18.39 2.77
N GLN A 91 -6.45 18.07 3.97
CA GLN A 91 -5.06 17.61 4.15
C GLN A 91 -4.72 16.45 3.21
N VAL A 92 -5.53 15.38 3.23
CA VAL A 92 -5.27 14.18 2.44
C VAL A 92 -5.22 14.47 0.94
N ARG A 93 -6.12 15.31 0.43
CA ARG A 93 -6.17 15.70 -0.98
C ARG A 93 -4.95 16.52 -1.40
N GLU A 94 -4.61 17.53 -0.62
CA GLU A 94 -3.51 18.44 -0.94
C GLU A 94 -2.16 17.73 -0.78
N CYS A 95 -1.96 16.94 0.27
CA CYS A 95 -0.77 16.09 0.44
C CYS A 95 -0.60 15.12 -0.74
N THR A 96 -1.68 14.45 -1.16
CA THR A 96 -1.64 13.57 -2.35
C THR A 96 -1.22 14.33 -3.60
N SER A 97 -1.74 15.55 -3.78
CA SER A 97 -1.42 16.39 -4.94
C SER A 97 0.04 16.84 -4.92
N ALA A 98 0.56 17.22 -3.75
CA ALA A 98 1.96 17.58 -3.55
C ALA A 98 2.90 16.39 -3.87
N PHE A 99 2.60 15.20 -3.34
CA PHE A 99 3.40 14.00 -3.66
C PHE A 99 3.32 13.59 -5.13
N MET A 100 2.16 13.73 -5.78
CA MET A 100 2.05 13.48 -7.22
C MET A 100 2.90 14.47 -8.04
N GLN A 101 2.90 15.75 -7.69
CA GLN A 101 3.73 16.76 -8.37
C GLN A 101 5.22 16.48 -8.14
N MET A 102 5.60 16.10 -6.92
CA MET A 102 6.96 15.67 -6.59
C MET A 102 7.36 14.45 -7.43
N ALA A 103 6.54 13.41 -7.49
CA ALA A 103 6.77 12.21 -8.28
C ALA A 103 7.04 12.52 -9.76
N LYS A 104 6.22 13.39 -10.37
CA LYS A 104 6.37 13.79 -11.77
C LYS A 104 7.60 14.66 -12.02
N SER A 105 7.90 15.59 -11.12
CA SER A 105 9.02 16.52 -11.28
C SER A 105 10.38 15.87 -11.05
N LEU A 106 10.44 14.87 -10.16
CA LEU A 106 11.67 14.15 -9.81
C LEU A 106 11.81 12.79 -10.51
N GLU A 107 10.80 12.36 -11.27
CA GLU A 107 10.75 11.05 -11.94
C GLU A 107 10.88 9.87 -10.96
N VAL A 108 10.23 9.97 -9.80
CA VAL A 108 10.25 8.97 -8.72
C VAL A 108 8.92 8.23 -8.64
N ALA A 109 8.97 6.91 -8.42
CA ALA A 109 7.75 6.13 -8.19
C ALA A 109 7.25 6.31 -6.75
N VAL A 110 5.99 6.72 -6.58
CA VAL A 110 5.40 6.97 -5.24
C VAL A 110 4.21 6.05 -4.98
N PHE A 111 4.26 5.31 -3.87
CA PHE A 111 3.17 4.51 -3.35
C PHE A 111 2.51 5.22 -2.16
N LEU A 112 1.20 5.47 -2.25
CA LEU A 112 0.42 6.09 -1.17
C LEU A 112 -0.52 5.06 -0.55
N VAL A 113 -0.42 4.88 0.77
CA VAL A 113 -1.33 3.98 1.50
C VAL A 113 -2.52 4.77 2.01
N GLY A 114 -3.73 4.32 1.66
CA GLY A 114 -4.98 4.81 2.19
C GLY A 114 -5.71 3.77 3.06
N HIS A 115 -6.16 4.18 4.23
CA HIS A 115 -7.11 3.45 5.06
C HIS A 115 -8.58 3.76 4.71
N VAL A 116 -9.39 2.70 4.57
CA VAL A 116 -10.85 2.80 4.40
C VAL A 116 -11.51 2.54 5.76
N ASN A 117 -12.30 3.49 6.26
CA ASN A 117 -13.06 3.30 7.50
C ASN A 117 -14.31 2.43 7.30
N LYS A 118 -14.80 1.88 8.42
CA LYS A 118 -15.95 0.97 8.50
C LYS A 118 -17.26 1.53 7.93
N ASP A 119 -17.40 2.85 7.87
CA ASP A 119 -18.60 3.53 7.35
C ASP A 119 -18.51 3.82 5.84
N GLY A 120 -17.47 3.33 5.14
CA GLY A 120 -17.18 3.71 3.76
C GLY A 120 -16.75 5.18 3.59
N GLY A 121 -16.79 5.95 4.67
CA GLY A 121 -16.36 7.34 4.76
C GLY A 121 -15.07 7.50 5.57
N ILE A 122 -13.93 7.26 4.93
CA ILE A 122 -12.78 8.18 5.04
C ILE A 122 -12.55 8.63 3.61
N ALA A 123 -12.40 9.95 3.43
CA ALA A 123 -11.86 10.60 2.25
C ALA A 123 -11.95 9.71 1.01
N GLY A 124 -13.18 9.55 0.50
CA GLY A 124 -13.56 8.40 -0.32
C GLY A 124 -12.46 8.09 -1.34
N PRO A 125 -12.05 6.83 -1.52
CA PRO A 125 -11.05 6.45 -2.52
C PRO A 125 -11.25 7.17 -3.85
N LYS A 126 -12.51 7.39 -4.25
CA LYS A 126 -12.96 8.24 -5.37
C LYS A 126 -12.32 9.62 -5.46
N VAL A 127 -12.14 10.34 -4.35
CA VAL A 127 -11.54 11.67 -4.33
C VAL A 127 -10.06 11.62 -4.71
N LEU A 128 -9.35 10.59 -4.24
CA LEU A 128 -7.94 10.37 -4.60
C LEU A 128 -7.78 9.68 -5.96
N GLU A 129 -8.76 8.84 -6.34
CA GLU A 129 -8.77 8.06 -7.58
C GLU A 129 -8.57 8.96 -8.81
N HIS A 130 -9.10 10.18 -8.82
CA HIS A 130 -8.91 11.10 -9.93
C HIS A 130 -7.50 11.72 -9.98
N ILE A 131 -6.87 11.88 -8.83
CA ILE A 131 -5.55 12.51 -8.67
C ILE A 131 -4.45 11.54 -9.07
N VAL A 132 -4.52 10.29 -8.59
CA VAL A 132 -3.44 9.31 -8.79
C VAL A 132 -3.51 8.62 -10.16
N ASP A 133 -2.39 8.02 -10.57
CA ASP A 133 -2.31 7.30 -11.85
C ASP A 133 -2.87 5.87 -11.77
N THR A 134 -2.63 5.17 -10.65
CA THR A 134 -3.08 3.80 -10.40
C THR A 134 -3.73 3.69 -9.03
N VAL A 135 -4.81 2.90 -8.92
CA VAL A 135 -5.57 2.67 -7.70
C VAL A 135 -5.72 1.17 -7.52
N LEU A 136 -5.18 0.66 -6.42
CA LEU A 136 -5.24 -0.74 -6.04
C LEU A 136 -6.04 -0.89 -4.73
N TYR A 137 -7.02 -1.78 -4.76
CA TYR A 137 -7.76 -2.19 -3.57
C TYR A 137 -7.17 -3.48 -3.04
N PHE A 138 -6.83 -3.48 -1.75
CA PHE A 138 -6.43 -4.69 -1.04
C PHE A 138 -7.53 -5.11 -0.07
N GLU A 139 -8.35 -6.05 -0.53
CA GLU A 139 -9.58 -6.50 0.10
C GLU A 139 -9.38 -7.85 0.77
N GLY A 140 -10.15 -8.11 1.82
CA GLY A 140 -10.15 -9.40 2.49
C GLY A 140 -11.50 -9.64 3.14
N ASP A 141 -12.12 -10.78 2.84
CA ASP A 141 -13.27 -11.23 3.59
C ASP A 141 -12.82 -11.73 4.97
N LYS A 142 -13.67 -11.59 5.99
CA LYS A 142 -13.47 -12.18 7.31
C LYS A 142 -13.67 -13.69 7.29
N GLN A 143 -14.49 -14.21 6.36
CA GLN A 143 -14.81 -15.64 6.25
C GLN A 143 -13.75 -16.42 5.45
N LEU A 144 -12.95 -15.72 4.64
CA LEU A 144 -11.98 -16.32 3.75
C LEU A 144 -10.56 -15.97 4.23
N SER A 145 -9.65 -16.94 4.21
CA SER A 145 -8.24 -16.73 4.62
C SER A 145 -7.47 -15.84 3.64
N TYR A 146 -7.97 -15.70 2.42
CA TYR A 146 -7.29 -14.95 1.37
C TYR A 146 -7.58 -13.43 1.38
N ARG A 147 -6.69 -12.73 0.71
CA ARG A 147 -6.69 -11.30 0.43
C ARG A 147 -6.57 -11.11 -1.09
N ILE A 148 -7.36 -10.22 -1.64
CA ILE A 148 -7.38 -9.92 -3.07
C ILE A 148 -6.82 -8.52 -3.26
N LEU A 149 -5.80 -8.39 -4.09
CA LEU A 149 -5.33 -7.13 -4.65
C LEU A 149 -5.99 -6.95 -6.02
N ARG A 150 -6.73 -5.87 -6.21
CA ARG A 150 -7.45 -5.57 -7.46
C ARG A 150 -7.17 -4.16 -7.93
N ALA A 151 -6.89 -3.99 -9.22
CA ALA A 151 -6.78 -2.66 -9.82
C ALA A 151 -8.17 -2.09 -10.13
N ALA A 152 -8.49 -0.92 -9.57
CA ALA A 152 -9.69 -0.17 -9.96
C ALA A 152 -9.40 0.92 -11.00
N LYS A 153 -8.17 1.42 -10.99
CA LYS A 153 -7.64 2.35 -12.00
C LYS A 153 -6.21 1.95 -12.31
N ASN A 154 -5.85 1.88 -13.57
CA ASN A 154 -4.48 1.64 -13.98
C ASN A 154 -4.22 2.39 -15.28
N ARG A 155 -3.46 3.49 -15.22
CA ARG A 155 -3.07 4.23 -16.43
C ARG A 155 -1.98 3.53 -17.25
N PHE A 156 -1.37 2.49 -16.71
CA PHE A 156 -0.22 1.81 -17.30
C PHE A 156 -0.50 0.34 -17.65
N GLY A 157 -1.75 -0.12 -17.54
CA GLY A 157 -2.10 -1.51 -17.77
C GLY A 157 -3.58 -1.82 -17.57
N SER A 158 -3.91 -3.11 -17.46
CA SER A 158 -5.28 -3.58 -17.28
C SER A 158 -5.79 -3.33 -15.87
N THR A 159 -7.11 -3.16 -15.73
CA THR A 159 -7.82 -3.18 -14.44
C THR A 159 -8.39 -4.56 -14.09
N ASN A 160 -8.33 -5.52 -15.03
CA ASN A 160 -8.91 -6.85 -14.83
C ASN A 160 -7.95 -7.82 -14.11
N GLU A 161 -6.75 -7.37 -13.76
CA GLU A 161 -5.76 -8.17 -13.06
C GLU A 161 -6.10 -8.26 -11.58
N ILE A 162 -5.99 -9.47 -11.05
CA ILE A 162 -6.16 -9.77 -9.63
C ILE A 162 -4.93 -10.50 -9.11
N GLY A 163 -4.44 -10.07 -7.96
CA GLY A 163 -3.48 -10.82 -7.15
C GLY A 163 -4.22 -11.45 -5.98
N VAL A 164 -4.06 -12.75 -5.77
CA VAL A 164 -4.63 -13.45 -4.62
C VAL A 164 -3.50 -13.83 -3.68
N PHE A 165 -3.66 -13.52 -2.40
CA PHE A 165 -2.64 -13.73 -1.38
C PHE A 165 -3.26 -14.39 -0.15
N GLU A 166 -2.51 -15.24 0.53
CA GLU A 166 -2.87 -15.78 1.84
C GLU A 166 -1.92 -15.25 2.91
N MET A 167 -2.46 -14.89 4.07
CA MET A 167 -1.63 -14.48 5.21
C MET A 167 -1.14 -15.72 5.94
N GLN A 168 0.16 -15.96 5.91
CA GLN A 168 0.85 -17.01 6.66
C GLN A 168 1.75 -16.41 7.74
N ASP A 169 2.41 -17.26 8.51
CA ASP A 169 3.31 -16.85 9.60
C ASP A 169 4.46 -15.96 9.12
N LYS A 170 4.94 -16.17 7.89
CA LYS A 170 6.04 -15.41 7.27
C LYS A 170 5.59 -14.15 6.51
N GLY A 171 4.30 -13.86 6.44
CA GLY A 171 3.76 -12.74 5.67
C GLY A 171 2.71 -13.17 4.64
N LEU A 172 2.52 -12.35 3.60
CA LEU A 172 1.62 -12.65 2.50
C LEU A 172 2.32 -13.54 1.47
N GLU A 173 1.71 -14.68 1.15
CA GLU A 173 2.15 -15.58 0.09
C GLU A 173 1.17 -15.53 -1.08
N GLN A 174 1.69 -15.50 -2.31
CA GLN A 174 0.87 -15.49 -3.51
C GLN A 174 0.19 -16.85 -3.71
N VAL A 175 -1.11 -16.82 -3.98
CA VAL A 175 -1.89 -18.00 -4.36
C VAL A 175 -1.96 -18.07 -5.88
N GLU A 176 -1.15 -18.94 -6.49
CA GLU A 176 -1.09 -19.09 -7.95
C GLU A 176 -2.39 -19.62 -8.57
N ASN A 177 -3.09 -20.52 -7.86
CA ASN A 177 -4.33 -21.13 -8.33
C ASN A 177 -5.46 -20.97 -7.29
N PRO A 178 -6.19 -19.85 -7.34
CA PRO A 178 -7.31 -19.59 -6.43
C PRO A 178 -8.42 -20.66 -6.55
N SER A 179 -8.65 -21.16 -7.78
CA SER A 179 -9.69 -22.14 -8.09
C SER A 179 -9.43 -23.50 -7.42
N ALA A 180 -8.18 -23.96 -7.41
CA ALA A 180 -7.81 -25.20 -6.73
C ALA A 180 -8.06 -25.13 -5.22
N MET A 181 -7.84 -23.97 -4.60
CA MET A 181 -8.09 -23.77 -3.17
C MET A 181 -9.58 -23.70 -2.80
N LEU A 182 -10.42 -23.07 -3.63
CA LEU A 182 -11.88 -23.08 -3.44
C LEU A 182 -12.51 -24.49 -3.51
N LEU A 183 -11.78 -25.46 -4.09
CA LEU A 183 -12.14 -26.86 -4.14
C LEU A 183 -11.59 -27.67 -2.93
N LEU A 184 -10.51 -27.22 -2.30
CA LEU A 184 -9.77 -27.95 -1.24
C LEU A 184 -10.45 -28.01 0.14
N GLY A 185 -11.61 -27.37 0.33
CA GLY A 185 -12.43 -27.48 1.55
C GLY A 185 -13.70 -28.31 1.39
N ARG A 186 -13.91 -28.97 0.24
CA ARG A 186 -15.19 -29.62 -0.10
C ARG A 186 -15.20 -31.08 0.31
N PRO A 187 -16.25 -31.57 1.01
CA PRO A 187 -16.43 -33.00 1.21
C PRO A 187 -16.57 -33.69 -0.15
N ALA A 188 -15.86 -34.79 -0.36
CA ALA A 188 -16.01 -35.58 -1.57
C ALA A 188 -17.42 -36.18 -1.62
N GLY A 189 -18.13 -36.02 -2.75
CA GLY A 189 -19.41 -36.69 -3.02
C GLY A 189 -20.70 -35.96 -2.64
N VAL A 190 -20.67 -34.62 -2.45
CA VAL A 190 -21.89 -33.85 -2.17
C VAL A 190 -22.53 -33.33 -3.47
N SER A 191 -23.82 -33.65 -3.69
CA SER A 191 -24.61 -33.12 -4.81
C SER A 191 -25.27 -31.79 -4.46
N GLY A 192 -25.47 -30.91 -5.44
CA GLY A 192 -26.24 -29.66 -5.29
C GLY A 192 -25.43 -28.37 -5.09
N ILE A 193 -24.15 -28.35 -5.46
CA ILE A 193 -23.29 -27.15 -5.30
C ILE A 193 -23.02 -26.53 -6.68
N THR A 194 -23.43 -25.28 -6.86
CA THR A 194 -23.10 -24.46 -8.04
C THR A 194 -22.10 -23.37 -7.63
N VAL A 195 -21.06 -23.19 -8.46
CA VAL A 195 -20.21 -21.99 -8.44
C VAL A 195 -20.56 -21.24 -9.73
N LEU A 196 -20.99 -19.99 -9.60
CA LEU A 196 -21.25 -19.10 -10.73
C LEU A 196 -19.95 -18.43 -11.20
#